data_AF-A0AAQ4S2R6-F1
#
_entry.id   AF-A0AAQ4S2R6-F1
#
_cell.length_a   1.000
_cell.length_b   1.000
_cell.length_c   1.000
_cell.angle_alpha   90.00
_cell.angle_beta   90.00
_cell.angle_gamma   90.00
#
_symmetry.space_group_name_H-M   'P 1'
#
loop_
_entity.id
_entity.type
_entity.pdbx_description
1 polymer ?
#
loop_
_entity_poly.entity_id
_entity_poly.type
_entity_poly.pdbx_seq_one_letter_code
_entity_poly.pdbx_strand_id
1 'polypeptide(L)'
;MSANEVNREKEECVSGESDDDDFQYEEVSLGDDCSLTELEEDLEATLKAIQDRAEASDTSHRPQASTTHRTQAVDAFLRDFLVQMSMTETLDCFQTEWAEMARKGPVVPEQFGALPDVYAENQRLDGELKDARREGEEYRLAASAAAGTLARVQKDRDLHRLRHKRVVQEKNAVVEEIRKLTAQCSNHYEPALRRANEKYQAVLKQTELATLERDETLAGLQVNREGDIGIPLQRSHGVLYL
;
A
#
# COMPACT_ATOMS: atom_id res chain seq x y z
N MET A 1 37.26 67.01 -2.39
CA MET A 1 37.52 66.93 -0.94
C MET A 1 37.68 65.45 -0.63
N SER A 2 38.90 64.88 -0.52
CA SER A 2 39.82 64.92 0.64
C SER A 2 39.07 64.47 1.91
N ALA A 3 39.46 63.47 2.71
CA ALA A 3 40.59 62.54 2.78
C ALA A 3 40.24 61.43 3.80
N ASN A 4 41.01 60.33 3.84
CA ASN A 4 41.55 59.61 5.02
C ASN A 4 40.58 59.10 6.14
N GLU A 5 40.82 58.05 6.93
CA GLU A 5 41.91 57.10 7.19
C GLU A 5 41.36 55.97 8.10
N VAL A 6 41.72 54.72 7.81
CA VAL A 6 42.40 53.75 8.70
C VAL A 6 41.74 53.16 9.98
N ASN A 7 41.71 51.82 9.95
CA ASN A 7 41.91 50.77 10.96
C ASN A 7 41.27 50.86 12.35
N ARG A 8 40.57 49.77 12.71
CA ARG A 8 40.89 48.98 13.91
C ARG A 8 40.27 47.57 13.83
N GLU A 9 40.99 46.64 13.22
CA GLU A 9 40.75 45.20 13.39
C GLU A 9 41.09 44.82 14.85
N LYS A 10 40.15 44.14 15.50
CA LYS A 10 40.37 43.41 16.76
C LYS A 10 40.36 41.94 16.41
N GLU A 11 41.51 41.29 16.54
CA GLU A 11 41.64 39.84 16.55
C GLU A 11 40.96 39.30 17.81
N GLU A 12 39.98 38.42 17.64
CA GLU A 12 39.40 37.60 18.70
C GLU A 12 39.81 36.15 18.44
N CYS A 13 40.51 35.60 19.43
CA CYS A 13 41.01 34.24 19.49
C CYS A 13 39.83 33.27 19.66
N VAL A 14 39.55 32.44 18.65
CA VAL A 14 38.62 31.30 18.77
C VAL A 14 39.44 30.02 18.71
N SER A 15 39.70 29.47 19.89
CA SER A 15 40.11 28.09 20.10
C SER A 15 38.96 27.18 19.66
N GLY A 16 39.11 26.53 18.51
CA GLY A 16 38.22 25.48 18.06
C GLY A 16 38.95 24.14 18.14
N GLU A 17 38.82 23.45 19.26
CA GLU A 17 39.00 22.00 19.32
C GLU A 17 37.89 21.40 18.43
N SER A 18 38.25 20.77 17.32
CA SER A 18 37.30 20.02 16.49
C SER A 18 37.76 18.58 16.44
N ASP A 19 36.99 17.80 17.18
CA ASP A 19 36.86 16.35 17.26
C ASP A 19 37.24 15.61 15.96
N ASP A 20 37.98 14.52 16.17
CA ASP A 20 38.48 13.57 15.17
C ASP A 20 37.28 12.75 14.66
N ASP A 21 36.54 13.29 13.70
CA ASP A 21 35.37 12.63 13.11
C ASP A 21 35.84 11.59 12.08
N ASP A 22 36.25 10.43 12.60
CA ASP A 22 36.64 9.24 11.84
C ASP A 22 35.37 8.61 11.22
N PHE A 23 34.86 9.23 10.15
CA PHE A 23 33.70 8.73 9.43
C PHE A 23 34.04 7.43 8.71
N GLN A 24 33.77 6.31 9.38
CA GLN A 24 33.78 4.99 8.78
C GLN A 24 32.57 4.89 7.84
N TYR A 25 32.81 4.94 6.52
CA TYR A 25 31.78 4.70 5.52
C TYR A 25 31.32 3.25 5.61
N GLU A 26 30.15 3.04 6.20
CA GLU A 26 29.47 1.75 6.15
C GLU A 26 29.01 1.52 4.71
N GLU A 27 29.68 0.60 4.02
CA GLU A 27 29.32 0.18 2.67
C GLU A 27 27.92 -0.45 2.73
N VAL A 28 26.90 0.35 2.42
CA VAL A 28 25.53 -0.15 2.29
C VAL A 28 25.52 -1.08 1.07
N SER A 29 25.70 -2.36 1.35
CA SER A 29 25.51 -3.41 0.36
C SER A 29 24.09 -3.24 -0.20
N LEU A 30 23.98 -2.81 -1.45
CA LEU A 30 22.73 -2.91 -2.20
C LEU A 30 22.56 -4.38 -2.58
N GLY A 31 22.32 -5.18 -1.53
CA GLY A 31 21.96 -6.57 -1.60
C GLY A 31 20.77 -6.74 -2.52
N ASP A 32 20.89 -7.79 -3.31
CA ASP A 32 20.03 -8.23 -4.39
C ASP A 32 18.63 -8.67 -3.90
N ASP A 33 17.90 -7.79 -3.21
CA ASP A 33 16.65 -8.12 -2.51
C ASP A 33 15.43 -7.36 -3.06
N CYS A 34 15.40 -7.08 -4.36
CA CYS A 34 14.14 -6.82 -5.05
C CYS A 34 13.60 -8.11 -5.66
N SER A 35 13.50 -9.18 -4.85
CA SER A 35 12.83 -10.40 -5.26
C SER A 35 11.34 -10.10 -5.46
N LEU A 36 10.91 -10.25 -6.71
CA LEU A 36 9.57 -10.01 -7.26
C LEU A 36 8.49 -10.99 -6.74
N THR A 37 8.60 -11.49 -5.50
CA THR A 37 7.79 -12.61 -4.99
C THR A 37 6.69 -12.23 -4.00
N GLU A 38 6.66 -11.01 -3.46
CA GLU A 38 5.60 -10.60 -2.50
C GLU A 38 4.19 -10.45 -3.13
N LEU A 39 4.02 -10.61 -4.45
CA LEU A 39 2.72 -10.47 -5.12
C LEU A 39 1.90 -11.78 -5.14
N GLU A 40 2.52 -12.93 -4.92
CA GLU A 40 1.88 -14.23 -5.16
C GLU A 40 1.10 -14.78 -3.95
N GLU A 41 1.44 -14.39 -2.71
CA GLU A 41 0.81 -14.93 -1.49
C GLU A 41 -0.63 -14.44 -1.24
N ASP A 42 -1.01 -13.23 -1.71
CA ASP A 42 -2.33 -12.64 -1.42
C ASP A 42 -3.45 -13.16 -2.36
N LEU A 43 -3.09 -13.56 -3.59
CA LEU A 43 -4.07 -14.03 -4.59
C LEU A 43 -4.62 -15.42 -4.26
N GLU A 44 -3.76 -16.32 -3.79
CA GLU A 44 -4.16 -17.70 -3.46
C GLU A 44 -5.06 -17.75 -2.22
N ALA A 45 -4.79 -16.91 -1.22
CA ALA A 45 -5.63 -16.74 -0.05
C ALA A 45 -7.03 -16.19 -0.41
N THR A 46 -7.11 -15.23 -1.33
CA THR A 46 -8.40 -14.68 -1.79
C THR A 46 -9.20 -15.69 -2.62
N LEU A 47 -8.55 -16.47 -3.49
CA LEU A 47 -9.23 -17.52 -4.27
C LEU A 47 -9.82 -18.61 -3.37
N LYS A 48 -9.07 -19.06 -2.36
CA LYS A 48 -9.53 -20.06 -1.39
C LYS A 48 -10.75 -19.57 -0.59
N ALA A 49 -10.73 -18.32 -0.12
CA ALA A 49 -11.85 -17.73 0.61
C ALA A 49 -13.14 -17.60 -0.23
N ILE A 50 -13.01 -17.39 -1.55
CA ILE A 50 -14.16 -17.36 -2.47
C ILE A 50 -14.76 -18.76 -2.63
N GLN A 51 -13.91 -19.78 -2.74
CA GLN A 51 -14.34 -21.17 -2.88
C GLN A 51 -15.06 -21.68 -1.63
N ASP A 52 -14.50 -21.44 -0.44
CA ASP A 52 -15.10 -21.83 0.84
C ASP A 52 -16.50 -21.21 1.04
N ARG A 53 -16.70 -19.98 0.54
CA ARG A 53 -17.99 -19.28 0.59
C ARG A 53 -19.03 -19.84 -0.39
N ALA A 54 -18.59 -20.31 -1.56
CA ALA A 54 -19.47 -20.94 -2.54
C ALA A 54 -20.00 -22.29 -2.02
N GLU A 55 -19.13 -23.10 -1.43
CA GLU A 55 -19.47 -24.42 -0.86
C GLU A 55 -20.43 -24.31 0.34
N ALA A 56 -20.34 -23.23 1.13
CA ALA A 56 -21.26 -22.99 2.24
C ALA A 56 -22.71 -22.67 1.79
N SER A 57 -22.90 -22.14 0.57
CA SER A 57 -24.22 -21.73 0.07
C SER A 57 -25.05 -22.85 -0.57
N ASP A 58 -24.43 -23.98 -0.92
CA ASP A 58 -25.06 -25.08 -1.67
C ASP A 58 -25.84 -26.08 -0.79
N THR A 59 -25.87 -25.87 0.53
CA THR A 59 -26.46 -26.81 1.50
C THR A 59 -27.92 -26.51 1.88
N SER A 60 -28.56 -25.52 1.27
CA SER A 60 -29.98 -25.19 1.54
C SER A 60 -30.92 -26.08 0.72
N HIS A 61 -31.09 -27.34 1.17
CA HIS A 61 -32.10 -28.25 0.64
C HIS A 61 -33.52 -27.73 0.92
N ARG A 62 -34.23 -27.32 -0.14
CA ARG A 62 -35.66 -26.98 -0.14
C ARG A 62 -36.48 -28.25 0.11
N PRO A 63 -37.36 -28.31 1.13
CA PRO A 63 -38.25 -29.45 1.31
C PRO A 63 -39.34 -29.41 0.23
N GLN A 64 -39.44 -30.47 -0.57
CA GLN A 64 -40.56 -30.67 -1.47
C GLN A 64 -41.80 -31.02 -0.66
N ALA A 65 -42.78 -30.12 -0.66
CA ALA A 65 -44.08 -30.33 -0.07
C ALA A 65 -44.89 -31.29 -0.96
N SER A 66 -45.31 -32.41 -0.41
CA SER A 66 -46.23 -33.35 -1.04
C SER A 66 -47.61 -32.69 -1.25
N THR A 67 -48.01 -32.59 -2.51
CA THR A 67 -49.28 -31.98 -2.94
C THR A 67 -50.45 -32.87 -2.55
N THR A 68 -51.11 -32.52 -1.44
CA THR A 68 -52.40 -33.12 -1.09
C THR A 68 -53.47 -32.44 -1.96
N HIS A 69 -54.08 -33.18 -2.90
CA HIS A 69 -55.15 -32.67 -3.76
C HIS A 69 -56.33 -32.21 -2.89
N ARG A 70 -56.46 -30.89 -2.74
CA ARG A 70 -57.55 -30.26 -1.98
C ARG A 70 -58.75 -30.12 -2.90
N THR A 71 -59.71 -31.04 -2.78
CA THR A 71 -60.97 -30.98 -3.51
C THR A 71 -61.75 -29.76 -3.04
N GLN A 72 -61.72 -28.67 -3.81
CA GLN A 72 -62.56 -27.49 -3.54
C GLN A 72 -64.01 -27.78 -3.92
N ALA A 73 -64.94 -27.33 -3.09
CA ALA A 73 -66.38 -27.36 -3.40
C ALA A 73 -66.70 -26.34 -4.51
N VAL A 74 -67.69 -26.65 -5.36
CA VAL A 74 -68.04 -25.86 -6.56
C VAL A 74 -68.39 -24.41 -6.24
N ASP A 75 -69.01 -24.17 -5.08
CA ASP A 75 -69.39 -22.84 -4.60
C ASP A 75 -68.16 -21.99 -4.22
N ALA A 76 -67.09 -22.60 -3.71
CA ALA A 76 -65.83 -21.90 -3.44
C ALA A 76 -65.14 -21.49 -4.74
N PHE A 77 -65.13 -22.39 -5.73
CA PHE A 77 -64.60 -22.08 -7.06
C PHE A 77 -65.37 -20.96 -7.76
N LEU A 78 -66.70 -20.97 -7.73
CA LEU A 78 -67.48 -19.90 -8.37
C LEU A 78 -67.19 -18.54 -7.74
N ARG A 79 -67.01 -18.49 -6.42
CA ARG A 79 -66.56 -17.27 -5.73
C ARG A 79 -65.16 -16.86 -6.18
N ASP A 80 -64.19 -17.76 -6.14
CA ASP A 80 -62.81 -17.48 -6.53
C ASP A 80 -62.71 -17.04 -8.00
N PHE A 81 -63.49 -17.68 -8.90
CA PHE A 81 -63.58 -17.35 -10.31
C PHE A 81 -64.16 -15.95 -10.53
N LEU A 82 -65.29 -15.62 -9.89
CA LEU A 82 -65.93 -14.31 -10.04
C LEU A 82 -65.05 -13.20 -9.47
N VAL A 83 -64.33 -13.46 -8.38
CA VAL A 83 -63.30 -12.55 -7.86
C VAL A 83 -62.15 -12.40 -8.86
N GLN A 84 -61.62 -13.51 -9.38
CA GLN A 84 -60.50 -13.50 -10.32
C GLN A 84 -60.84 -12.76 -11.63
N MET A 85 -62.07 -12.89 -12.11
CA MET A 85 -62.58 -12.20 -13.30
C MET A 85 -63.09 -10.78 -13.01
N SER A 86 -62.97 -10.30 -11.76
CA SER A 86 -63.45 -8.97 -11.32
C SER A 86 -64.95 -8.73 -11.56
N MET A 87 -65.76 -9.78 -11.48
CA MET A 87 -67.22 -9.75 -11.66
C MET A 87 -67.94 -9.54 -10.32
N THR A 88 -67.73 -8.39 -9.69
CA THR A 88 -68.18 -8.11 -8.31
C THR A 88 -69.70 -8.05 -8.15
N GLU A 89 -70.43 -7.47 -9.10
CA GLU A 89 -71.90 -7.41 -9.06
C GLU A 89 -72.52 -8.81 -9.20
N THR A 90 -71.95 -9.64 -10.07
CA THR A 90 -72.38 -11.04 -10.24
C THR A 90 -72.08 -11.88 -9.00
N LEU A 91 -70.94 -11.62 -8.34
CA LEU A 91 -70.59 -12.24 -7.07
C LEU A 91 -71.60 -11.89 -5.97
N ASP A 92 -72.03 -10.63 -5.88
CA ASP A 92 -72.96 -10.17 -4.85
C ASP A 92 -74.38 -10.77 -5.02
N CYS A 93 -74.88 -10.80 -6.26
CA CYS A 93 -76.11 -11.53 -6.60
C CYS A 93 -76.00 -13.01 -6.25
N PHE A 94 -74.91 -13.67 -6.67
CA PHE A 94 -74.68 -15.09 -6.40
C PHE A 94 -74.65 -15.39 -4.89
N GLN A 95 -73.95 -14.58 -4.10
CA GLN A 95 -73.87 -14.75 -2.64
C GLN A 95 -75.23 -14.58 -1.96
N THR A 96 -76.02 -13.61 -2.42
CA THR A 96 -77.36 -13.34 -1.90
C THR A 96 -78.31 -14.50 -2.20
N GLU A 97 -78.34 -14.97 -3.45
CA GLU A 97 -79.16 -16.12 -3.86
C GLU A 97 -78.73 -17.42 -3.16
N TRP A 98 -77.43 -17.63 -2.99
CA TRP A 98 -76.89 -18.80 -2.28
C TRP A 98 -77.28 -18.80 -0.80
N ALA A 99 -77.23 -17.63 -0.13
CA ALA A 99 -77.67 -17.48 1.25
C ALA A 99 -79.18 -17.69 1.41
N GLU A 100 -79.98 -17.20 0.46
CA GLU A 100 -81.43 -17.46 0.44
C GLU A 100 -81.75 -18.94 0.24
N MET A 101 -81.05 -19.62 -0.66
CA MET A 101 -81.22 -21.05 -0.90
C MET A 101 -80.85 -21.86 0.35
N ALA A 102 -79.73 -21.55 1.01
CA ALA A 102 -79.32 -22.21 2.24
C ALA A 102 -80.37 -22.08 3.37
N ARG A 103 -81.14 -20.98 3.38
CA ARG A 103 -82.21 -20.75 4.36
C ARG A 103 -83.51 -21.50 4.08
N LYS A 104 -83.77 -21.91 2.81
CA LYS A 104 -85.04 -22.50 2.37
C LYS A 104 -85.12 -24.04 2.49
N GLY A 105 -84.02 -24.74 2.79
CA GLY A 105 -83.99 -26.19 3.01
C GLY A 105 -82.67 -26.84 2.58
N PRO A 106 -82.41 -28.12 2.94
CA PRO A 106 -81.11 -28.75 2.73
C PRO A 106 -80.82 -28.90 1.23
N VAL A 107 -79.83 -28.13 0.78
CA VAL A 107 -79.17 -28.32 -0.51
C VAL A 107 -78.47 -29.68 -0.45
N VAL A 108 -78.85 -30.63 -1.30
CA VAL A 108 -78.18 -31.95 -1.37
C VAL A 108 -76.73 -31.69 -1.83
N PRO A 109 -75.72 -31.88 -0.96
CA PRO A 109 -74.32 -31.57 -1.30
C PRO A 109 -73.81 -32.45 -2.44
N GLU A 110 -74.41 -33.63 -2.62
CA GLU A 110 -74.05 -34.63 -3.63
C GLU A 110 -74.38 -34.19 -5.07
N GLN A 111 -75.22 -33.16 -5.26
CA GLN A 111 -75.60 -32.66 -6.59
C GLN A 111 -74.57 -31.70 -7.19
N PHE A 112 -73.73 -31.09 -6.35
CA PHE A 112 -72.60 -30.25 -6.73
C PHE A 112 -71.32 -31.09 -6.63
N GLY A 113 -71.11 -31.97 -7.62
CA GLY A 113 -69.94 -32.85 -7.65
C GLY A 113 -68.62 -32.10 -7.48
N ALA A 114 -67.58 -32.80 -7.04
CA ALA A 114 -66.23 -32.26 -6.96
C ALA A 114 -65.79 -31.64 -8.31
N LEU A 115 -65.09 -30.50 -8.26
CA LEU A 115 -64.53 -29.88 -9.46
C LEU A 115 -63.60 -30.86 -10.19
N PRO A 116 -63.56 -30.80 -11.53
CA PRO A 116 -62.59 -31.58 -12.30
C PRO A 116 -61.16 -31.25 -11.86
N ASP A 117 -60.39 -32.29 -11.55
CA ASP A 117 -58.99 -32.21 -11.08
C ASP A 117 -58.11 -31.31 -11.97
N VAL A 118 -58.42 -31.25 -13.27
CA VAL A 118 -57.75 -30.42 -14.28
C VAL A 118 -57.73 -28.93 -13.92
N TYR A 119 -58.76 -28.38 -13.27
CA TYR A 119 -58.77 -26.95 -12.91
C TYR A 119 -57.87 -26.66 -11.71
N ALA A 120 -57.90 -27.51 -10.69
CA ALA A 120 -57.01 -27.40 -9.54
C ALA A 120 -55.54 -27.52 -10.00
N GLU A 121 -55.29 -28.43 -10.95
CA GLU A 121 -53.97 -28.58 -11.55
C GLU A 121 -53.55 -27.35 -12.37
N ASN A 122 -54.44 -26.74 -13.15
CA ASN A 122 -54.12 -25.49 -13.86
C ASN A 122 -53.82 -24.33 -12.92
N GLN A 123 -54.54 -24.17 -11.80
CA GLN A 123 -54.22 -23.14 -10.81
C GLN A 123 -52.85 -23.39 -10.17
N ARG A 124 -52.54 -24.66 -9.85
CA ARG A 124 -51.24 -25.05 -9.31
C ARG A 124 -50.11 -24.72 -10.29
N LEU A 125 -50.28 -25.10 -11.56
CA LEU A 125 -49.33 -24.82 -12.64
C LEU A 125 -49.15 -23.32 -12.91
N ASP A 126 -50.23 -22.52 -12.86
CA ASP A 126 -50.14 -21.07 -13.00
C ASP A 126 -49.36 -20.43 -11.84
N GLY A 127 -49.54 -20.94 -10.62
CA GLY A 127 -48.73 -20.59 -9.45
C GLY A 127 -47.25 -20.90 -9.64
N GLU A 128 -46.92 -22.13 -10.04
CA GLU A 128 -45.55 -22.55 -10.32
C GLU A 128 -44.90 -21.71 -11.44
N LEU A 129 -45.67 -21.38 -12.48
CA LEU A 129 -45.19 -20.58 -13.60
C LEU A 129 -44.94 -19.12 -13.19
N LYS A 130 -45.78 -18.54 -12.33
CA LYS A 130 -45.55 -17.22 -11.74
C LYS A 130 -44.32 -17.21 -10.84
N ASP A 131 -44.17 -18.23 -10.01
CA ASP A 131 -43.02 -18.38 -9.12
C ASP A 131 -41.71 -18.54 -9.91
N ALA A 132 -41.70 -19.42 -10.93
CA ALA A 132 -40.55 -19.64 -11.80
C ALA A 132 -40.17 -18.38 -12.59
N ARG A 133 -41.16 -17.60 -13.05
CA ARG A 133 -40.90 -16.30 -13.71
C ARG A 133 -40.29 -15.28 -12.75
N ARG A 134 -40.83 -15.17 -11.53
CA ARG A 134 -40.28 -14.27 -10.50
C ARG A 134 -38.83 -14.64 -10.18
N GLU A 135 -38.57 -15.91 -9.94
CA GLU A 135 -37.22 -16.41 -9.65
C GLU A 135 -36.26 -16.18 -10.83
N GLY A 136 -36.71 -16.40 -12.07
CA GLY A 136 -35.92 -16.09 -13.27
C GLY A 136 -35.57 -14.60 -13.39
N GLU A 137 -36.50 -13.70 -13.07
CA GLU A 137 -36.26 -12.26 -13.04
C GLU A 137 -35.29 -11.85 -11.92
N GLU A 138 -35.41 -12.44 -10.74
CA GLU A 138 -34.47 -12.25 -9.63
C GLU A 138 -33.04 -12.67 -10.01
N TYR A 139 -32.87 -13.86 -10.61
CA TYR A 139 -31.57 -14.30 -11.10
C TYR A 139 -31.02 -13.40 -12.19
N ARG A 140 -31.86 -12.93 -13.12
CA ARG A 140 -31.43 -12.00 -14.16
C ARG A 140 -30.91 -10.69 -13.57
N LEU A 141 -31.61 -10.13 -12.57
CA LEU A 141 -31.17 -8.93 -11.86
C LEU A 141 -29.86 -9.16 -11.11
N ALA A 142 -29.75 -10.26 -10.35
CA ALA A 142 -28.53 -10.63 -9.65
C ALA A 142 -27.34 -10.81 -10.61
N ALA A 143 -27.54 -11.51 -11.72
CA ALA A 143 -26.52 -11.70 -12.75
C ALA A 143 -26.07 -10.37 -13.38
N SER A 144 -27.01 -9.48 -13.68
CA SER A 144 -26.67 -8.15 -14.22
C SER A 144 -25.87 -7.30 -13.22
N ALA A 145 -26.22 -7.36 -11.93
CA ALA A 145 -25.50 -6.67 -10.87
C ALA A 145 -24.08 -7.22 -10.71
N ALA A 146 -23.93 -8.55 -10.73
CA ALA A 146 -22.65 -9.24 -10.67
C ALA A 146 -21.77 -8.96 -11.90
N ALA A 147 -22.35 -8.90 -13.11
CA ALA A 147 -21.64 -8.49 -14.31
C ALA A 147 -21.11 -7.05 -14.19
N GLY A 148 -21.93 -6.15 -13.62
CA GLY A 148 -21.54 -4.76 -13.35
C GLY A 148 -20.42 -4.63 -12.32
N THR A 149 -20.43 -5.42 -11.24
CA THR A 149 -19.32 -5.43 -10.26
C THR A 149 -18.05 -6.01 -10.86
N LEU A 150 -18.14 -7.10 -11.61
CA LEU A 150 -17.00 -7.72 -12.28
C LEU A 150 -16.31 -6.74 -13.24
N ALA A 151 -17.07 -6.01 -14.05
CA ALA A 151 -16.52 -5.01 -14.95
C ALA A 151 -15.76 -3.89 -14.22
N ARG A 152 -16.25 -3.44 -13.05
CA ARG A 152 -15.55 -2.45 -12.21
C ARG A 152 -14.23 -3.01 -11.67
N VAL A 153 -14.27 -4.21 -11.09
CA VAL A 153 -13.07 -4.88 -10.53
C VAL A 153 -12.03 -5.13 -11.60
N GLN A 154 -12.42 -5.54 -12.81
CA GLN A 154 -11.50 -5.73 -13.93
C GLN A 154 -10.80 -4.41 -14.32
N LYS A 155 -11.55 -3.31 -14.42
CA LYS A 155 -11.00 -1.99 -14.71
C LYS A 155 -10.00 -1.54 -13.64
N ASP A 156 -10.35 -1.73 -12.37
CA ASP A 156 -9.48 -1.36 -11.26
C ASP A 156 -8.19 -2.19 -11.28
N ARG A 157 -8.30 -3.52 -11.45
CA ARG A 157 -7.15 -4.42 -11.61
C ARG A 157 -6.24 -3.98 -12.75
N ASP A 158 -6.80 -3.64 -13.91
CA ASP A 158 -6.02 -3.24 -15.08
C ASP A 158 -5.30 -1.91 -14.88
N LEU A 159 -5.95 -0.96 -14.19
CA LEU A 159 -5.34 0.30 -13.79
C LEU A 159 -4.24 0.11 -12.74
N HIS A 160 -4.42 -0.79 -11.78
CA HIS A 160 -3.37 -1.17 -10.83
C HIS A 160 -2.16 -1.78 -11.54
N ARG A 161 -2.38 -2.72 -12.46
CA ARG A 161 -1.32 -3.33 -13.29
C ARG A 161 -0.54 -2.28 -14.08
N LEU A 162 -1.25 -1.33 -14.72
CA LEU A 162 -0.62 -0.26 -15.48
C LEU A 162 0.23 0.67 -14.60
N ARG A 163 -0.32 1.09 -13.45
CA ARG A 163 0.38 1.94 -12.48
C ARG A 163 1.61 1.26 -11.92
N HIS A 164 1.49 0.00 -11.51
CA HIS A 164 2.61 -0.78 -11.00
C HIS A 164 3.73 -0.88 -12.05
N LYS A 165 3.39 -1.20 -13.31
CA LYS A 165 4.38 -1.24 -14.41
C LYS A 165 5.11 0.09 -14.58
N ARG A 166 4.40 1.22 -14.51
CA ARG A 166 5.00 2.56 -14.57
C ARG A 166 5.95 2.82 -13.39
N VAL A 167 5.52 2.53 -12.17
CA VAL A 167 6.34 2.71 -10.96
C VAL A 167 7.60 1.85 -11.02
N VAL A 168 7.51 0.61 -11.50
CA VAL A 168 8.68 -0.27 -11.67
C VAL A 168 9.66 0.32 -12.69
N GLN A 169 9.18 0.89 -13.79
CA GLN A 169 10.04 1.57 -14.78
C GLN A 169 10.73 2.79 -14.17
N GLU A 170 9.99 3.63 -13.44
CA GLU A 170 10.54 4.82 -12.76
C GLU A 170 11.58 4.43 -11.70
N LYS A 171 11.27 3.43 -10.87
CA LYS A 171 12.20 2.86 -9.89
C LYS A 171 13.49 2.40 -10.57
N ASN A 172 13.38 1.64 -11.65
CA ASN A 172 14.55 1.12 -12.35
C ASN A 172 15.40 2.24 -12.95
N ALA A 173 14.78 3.29 -13.50
CA ALA A 173 15.51 4.47 -13.99
C ALA A 173 16.30 5.16 -12.86
N VAL A 174 15.67 5.36 -11.70
CA VAL A 174 16.34 5.96 -10.53
C VAL A 174 17.47 5.08 -10.01
N VAL A 175 17.27 3.76 -9.95
CA VAL A 175 18.29 2.80 -9.53
C VAL A 175 19.52 2.87 -10.45
N GLU A 176 19.32 2.98 -11.77
CA GLU A 176 20.44 3.15 -12.70
C GLU A 176 21.20 4.46 -12.48
N GLU A 177 20.51 5.57 -12.20
CA GLU A 177 21.19 6.83 -11.89
C GLU A 177 21.97 6.77 -10.56
N ILE A 178 21.41 6.12 -9.53
CA ILE A 178 22.13 5.87 -8.27
C ILE A 178 23.40 5.05 -8.56
N ARG A 179 23.31 3.97 -9.33
CA ARG A 179 24.47 3.15 -9.71
C ARG A 179 25.56 3.96 -10.41
N LYS A 180 25.18 4.83 -11.36
CA LYS A 180 26.12 5.72 -12.05
C LYS A 180 26.79 6.70 -11.10
N LEU A 181 26.03 7.33 -10.20
CA LEU A 181 26.57 8.28 -9.22
C LEU A 181 27.51 7.58 -8.24
N THR A 182 27.12 6.42 -7.70
CA THR A 182 27.97 5.61 -6.83
C THR A 182 29.27 5.25 -7.55
N ALA A 183 29.20 4.79 -8.80
CA ALA A 183 30.40 4.49 -9.59
C ALA A 183 31.29 5.72 -9.80
N GLN A 184 30.72 6.91 -10.02
CA GLN A 184 31.50 8.16 -10.13
C GLN A 184 32.18 8.52 -8.81
N CYS A 185 31.49 8.37 -7.68
CA CYS A 185 32.04 8.53 -6.33
C CYS A 185 33.25 7.63 -6.10
N SER A 186 33.09 6.32 -6.33
CA SER A 186 34.17 5.36 -6.13
C SER A 186 35.34 5.55 -7.11
N ASN A 187 35.06 5.87 -8.38
CA ASN A 187 36.11 5.92 -9.40
C ASN A 187 36.88 7.25 -9.45
N HIS A 188 36.23 8.38 -9.16
CA HIS A 188 36.84 9.70 -9.35
C HIS A 188 37.05 10.45 -8.04
N TYR A 189 36.01 10.52 -7.21
CA TYR A 189 36.05 11.37 -6.02
C TYR A 189 36.83 10.71 -4.87
N GLU A 190 36.62 9.43 -4.61
CA GLU A 190 37.31 8.69 -3.55
C GLU A 190 38.85 8.66 -3.74
N PRO A 191 39.41 8.36 -4.93
CA PRO A 191 40.86 8.41 -5.12
C PRO A 191 41.43 9.83 -5.12
N ALA A 192 40.66 10.82 -5.57
CA ALA A 192 41.08 12.23 -5.50
C ALA A 192 41.18 12.70 -4.05
N LEU A 193 40.20 12.35 -3.22
CA LEU A 193 40.18 12.66 -1.79
C LEU A 193 41.33 11.96 -1.06
N ARG A 194 41.56 10.67 -1.32
CA ARG A 194 42.73 9.93 -0.78
C ARG A 194 44.05 10.64 -1.09
N ARG A 195 44.29 11.01 -2.35
CA ARG A 195 45.52 11.72 -2.75
C ARG A 195 45.68 13.08 -2.08
N ALA A 196 44.58 13.81 -1.88
CA ALA A 196 44.61 15.08 -1.17
C ALA A 196 44.99 14.88 0.30
N ASN A 197 44.42 13.87 0.95
CA ASN A 197 44.73 13.51 2.33
C ASN A 197 46.19 13.07 2.50
N GLU A 198 46.69 12.21 1.60
CA GLU A 198 48.10 11.78 1.59
C GLU A 198 49.07 12.97 1.50
N LYS A 199 48.75 13.97 0.65
CA LYS A 199 49.55 15.20 0.53
C LYS A 199 49.51 16.04 1.81
N TYR A 200 48.32 16.21 2.39
CA TYR A 200 48.15 16.93 3.65
C TYR A 200 49.01 16.29 4.76
N GLN A 201 48.92 14.97 4.91
CA GLN A 201 49.72 14.20 5.87
C GLN A 201 51.23 14.30 5.60
N ALA A 202 51.66 14.33 4.34
CA ALA A 202 53.06 14.52 3.99
C ALA A 202 53.59 15.91 4.37
N VAL A 203 52.81 16.96 4.09
CA VAL A 203 53.15 18.34 4.47
C VAL A 203 53.22 18.47 5.99
N LEU A 204 52.26 17.91 6.72
CA LEU A 204 52.24 17.93 8.19
C LEU A 204 53.54 17.35 8.76
N LYS A 205 53.94 16.15 8.32
CA LYS A 205 55.19 15.50 8.75
C LYS A 205 56.43 16.33 8.38
N GLN A 206 56.46 16.93 7.19
CA GLN A 206 57.58 17.81 6.79
C GLN A 206 57.65 19.07 7.65
N THR A 207 56.51 19.67 7.99
CA THR A 207 56.48 20.85 8.87
C THR A 207 56.96 20.51 10.27
N GLU A 208 56.56 19.37 10.83
CA GLU A 208 57.03 18.90 12.13
C GLU A 208 58.56 18.70 12.14
N LEU A 209 59.11 18.04 11.12
CA LEU A 209 60.57 17.87 10.98
C LEU A 209 61.29 19.22 10.85
N ALA A 210 60.79 20.13 10.01
CA ALA A 210 61.38 21.45 9.83
C ALA A 210 61.33 22.29 11.12
N THR A 211 60.28 22.16 11.93
CA THR A 211 60.22 22.80 13.25
C THR A 211 61.25 22.26 14.22
N LEU A 212 61.47 20.93 14.23
CA LEU A 212 62.50 20.30 15.07
C LEU A 212 63.91 20.74 14.65
N GLU A 213 64.22 20.75 13.35
CA GLU A 213 65.52 21.24 12.84
C GLU A 213 65.76 22.73 13.20
N ARG A 214 64.70 23.55 13.12
CA ARG A 214 64.75 24.95 13.57
C ARG A 214 65.05 25.05 15.07
N ASP A 215 64.41 24.24 15.89
CA ASP A 215 64.60 24.26 17.34
C ASP A 215 65.99 23.75 17.73
N GLU A 216 66.51 22.72 17.05
CA GLU A 216 67.89 22.24 17.20
C GLU A 216 68.92 23.31 16.82
N THR A 217 68.74 23.98 15.68
CA THR A 217 69.65 25.07 15.25
C THR A 217 69.58 26.27 16.18
N LEU A 218 68.40 26.64 16.70
CA LEU A 218 68.25 27.69 17.70
C LEU A 218 68.93 27.31 19.01
N ALA A 219 68.74 26.08 19.50
CA ALA A 219 69.43 25.58 20.69
C ALA A 219 70.95 25.59 20.52
N GLY A 220 71.47 25.15 19.37
CA GLY A 220 72.90 25.21 19.04
C GLY A 220 73.46 26.64 18.99
N LEU A 221 72.70 27.61 18.47
CA LEU A 221 73.07 29.02 18.47
C LEU A 221 73.03 29.65 19.88
N GLN A 222 72.14 29.19 20.76
CA GLN A 222 72.07 29.61 22.16
C GLN A 222 73.29 29.13 22.96
N VAL A 223 73.69 27.86 22.80
CA VAL A 223 74.90 27.30 23.42
C VAL A 223 76.16 28.05 22.95
N ASN A 224 76.25 28.41 21.66
CA ASN A 224 77.38 29.18 21.13
C ASN A 224 77.40 30.65 21.61
N ARG A 225 76.24 31.27 21.87
CA ARG A 225 76.19 32.61 22.50
C ARG A 225 76.59 32.60 23.97
N GLU A 226 76.30 31.54 24.70
CA GLU A 226 76.69 31.40 26.11
C GLU A 226 78.18 31.04 26.27
N GLY A 227 78.81 30.47 25.24
CA GLY A 227 80.26 30.18 25.21
C GLY A 227 81.19 31.38 24.97
N ASP A 228 80.68 32.52 24.48
CA ASP A 228 81.51 33.64 23.98
C ASP A 228 81.59 34.87 24.92
N ILE A 229 81.18 34.74 26.19
CA ILE A 229 81.19 35.84 27.20
C ILE A 229 82.38 35.71 28.19
N GLY A 230 83.36 34.86 27.93
CA GLY A 230 84.36 34.47 28.95
C GLY A 230 85.84 34.61 28.59
N ILE A 231 86.35 35.78 28.17
CA ILE A 231 87.82 36.05 28.19
C ILE A 231 88.12 37.46 28.74
N PRO A 232 88.76 37.59 29.92
CA PRO A 232 89.20 38.88 30.46
C PRO A 232 90.54 39.34 29.85
N LEU A 233 90.62 40.65 29.57
CA LEU A 233 91.82 41.42 29.21
C LEU A 233 93.03 41.07 30.11
N GLN A 234 94.12 40.57 29.52
CA GLN A 234 95.43 40.66 30.18
C GLN A 234 96.03 42.05 30.01
N ARG A 235 96.15 42.74 31.15
CA ARG A 235 96.89 43.98 31.36
C ARG A 235 98.13 43.64 32.20
N SER A 236 99.33 43.78 31.66
CA SER A 236 100.59 43.92 32.42
C SER A 236 101.70 44.35 31.47
N HIS A 237 102.07 45.63 31.44
CA HIS A 237 103.24 46.18 32.17
C HIS A 237 104.53 45.43 31.88
N GLY A 238 105.42 46.09 31.12
CA GLY A 238 106.77 45.64 30.86
C GLY A 238 107.75 45.99 31.98
N VAL A 239 108.98 45.49 31.85
CA VAL A 239 110.21 46.09 32.39
C VAL A 239 111.37 45.66 31.48
N LEU A 240 112.21 46.64 31.13
CA LEU A 240 113.55 46.51 30.53
C LEU A 240 114.47 45.56 31.30
N TYR A 241 115.50 44.99 30.66
CA TYR A 241 116.91 45.23 31.01
C TYR A 241 117.87 44.53 30.01
N LEU A 242 118.79 45.36 29.48
CA LEU A 242 120.06 45.11 28.76
C LEU A 242 120.04 44.34 27.44
#